data_AF-A0A2D8FR24-F1
#
_entry.id   AF-A0A2D8FR24-F1
#
_cell.length_a   1.000
_cell.length_b   1.000
_cell.length_c   1.000
_cell.angle_alpha   90.00
_cell.angle_beta   90.00
_cell.angle_gamma   90.00
#
_symmetry.space_group_name_H-M   'P 1'
#
loop_
_entity.id
_entity.type
_entity.pdbx_description
1 polymer ?
#
loop_
_entity_poly.entity_id
_entity_poly.type
_entity_poly.pdbx_seq_one_letter_code
_entity_poly.pdbx_strand_id
1 'polypeptide(L)'
;RLCGINLLAQIKAACDGDLGRVVRIVKLGGFVQAGPEFEAIPAVINGCSDLMVEVFGDAGRHARSAVGVYKLPLGFAVEVDAVVEIR
;
A
#
# COMPACT_ATOMS: atom_id res chain seq x y z
N ARG A 1 -6.32 4.96 1.60
CA ARG A 1 -7.14 4.01 0.82
C ARG A 1 -6.93 4.11 -0.69
N LEU A 2 -7.00 5.30 -1.31
CA LEU A 2 -6.84 5.47 -2.77
C LEU A 2 -5.57 4.84 -3.36
N CYS A 3 -4.40 5.03 -2.73
CA CYS A 3 -3.16 4.38 -3.17
C CYS A 3 -3.29 2.85 -3.21
N GLY A 4 -3.96 2.26 -2.22
CA GLY A 4 -4.25 0.83 -2.18
C GLY A 4 -5.18 0.37 -3.32
N ILE A 5 -6.18 1.18 -3.70
CA ILE A 5 -7.04 0.87 -4.87
C ILE A 5 -6.21 0.89 -6.16
N ASN A 6 -5.31 1.86 -6.32
CA ASN A 6 -4.41 1.92 -7.46
C ASN A 6 -3.45 0.71 -7.49
N LEU A 7 -2.91 0.30 -6.33
CA LEU A 7 -2.12 -0.93 -6.23
C LEU A 7 -2.93 -2.16 -6.64
N LEU A 8 -4.18 -2.32 -6.16
CA LEU A 8 -5.05 -3.43 -6.57
C LEU A 8 -5.28 -3.46 -8.08
N ALA A 9 -5.44 -2.29 -8.72
CA ALA A 9 -5.59 -2.21 -10.16
C ALA A 9 -4.32 -2.71 -10.90
N GLN A 10 -3.14 -2.32 -10.42
CA GLN A 10 -1.86 -2.78 -11.00
C GLN A 10 -1.60 -4.26 -10.74
N ILE A 11 -1.91 -4.75 -9.54
CA ILE A 11 -1.82 -6.18 -9.19
C ILE A 11 -2.77 -6.99 -10.08
N LYS A 12 -4.01 -6.52 -10.25
CA LYS A 12 -4.97 -7.16 -11.15
C LYS A 12 -4.44 -7.23 -12.58
N ALA A 13 -3.84 -6.16 -13.08
CA ALA A 13 -3.23 -6.14 -14.42
C ALA A 13 -2.06 -7.13 -14.52
N ALA A 14 -1.18 -7.18 -13.50
CA ALA A 14 -0.06 -8.11 -13.44
C ALA A 14 -0.50 -9.58 -13.30
N CYS A 15 -1.69 -9.82 -12.77
CA CYS A 15 -2.29 -11.15 -12.65
C CYS A 15 -3.25 -11.49 -13.80
N ASP A 16 -3.15 -10.83 -14.96
CA ASP A 16 -4.01 -11.08 -16.13
C ASP A 16 -5.52 -10.96 -15.84
N GLY A 17 -5.88 -10.08 -14.91
CA GLY A 17 -7.26 -9.85 -14.48
C GLY A 17 -7.70 -10.67 -13.26
N ASP A 18 -6.94 -11.67 -12.83
CA ASP A 18 -7.30 -12.58 -11.73
C ASP A 18 -6.52 -12.30 -10.44
N LEU A 19 -7.16 -11.58 -9.50
CA LEU A 19 -6.57 -11.34 -8.18
C LEU A 19 -6.37 -12.62 -7.35
N GLY A 20 -7.02 -13.74 -7.71
CA GLY A 20 -6.79 -15.06 -7.09
C GLY A 20 -5.40 -15.65 -7.36
N ARG A 21 -4.57 -15.00 -8.19
CA ARG A 21 -3.16 -15.35 -8.39
C ARG A 21 -2.22 -14.73 -7.36
N VAL A 22 -2.70 -13.82 -6.52
CA VAL A 22 -1.90 -13.29 -5.40
C VAL A 22 -1.74 -14.36 -4.34
N VAL A 23 -0.49 -14.71 -4.03
CA VAL A 23 -0.14 -15.62 -2.94
C VAL A 23 -0.01 -14.84 -1.63
N ARG A 24 0.66 -13.68 -1.68
CA ARG A 24 0.88 -12.83 -0.51
C ARG A 24 1.24 -11.40 -0.89
N ILE A 25 0.69 -10.42 -0.17
CA ILE A 25 1.28 -9.08 -0.09
C ILE A 25 2.51 -9.19 0.83
N VAL A 26 3.72 -9.15 0.28
CA VAL A 26 4.94 -9.40 1.05
C VAL A 26 5.28 -8.18 1.89
N LYS A 27 5.27 -6.99 1.27
CA LYS A 27 5.61 -5.72 1.93
C LYS A 27 4.85 -4.56 1.31
N LEU A 28 4.44 -3.60 2.15
CA LEU A 28 4.07 -2.25 1.71
C LEU A 28 5.11 -1.22 2.18
N GLY A 29 5.50 -0.29 1.30
CA GLY A 29 6.23 0.92 1.65
C GLY A 29 5.29 2.12 1.59
N GLY A 30 5.03 2.75 2.73
CA GLY A 30 4.15 3.91 2.84
C GLY A 30 4.94 5.20 3.07
N PHE A 31 4.73 6.18 2.19
CA PHE A 31 5.36 7.49 2.23
C PHE A 31 4.28 8.55 2.41
N VAL A 32 4.35 9.30 3.50
CA VAL A 32 3.37 10.35 3.81
C VAL A 32 4.06 11.70 3.75
N GLN A 33 3.59 12.60 2.89
CA GLN A 33 4.08 13.97 2.91
C GLN A 33 3.61 14.63 4.21
N ALA A 34 4.55 14.91 5.10
CA ALA A 34 4.26 15.33 6.47
C ALA A 34 5.27 16.39 6.93
N GLY A 35 4.77 17.36 7.69
CA GLY A 35 5.62 18.32 8.40
C GLY A 35 6.33 17.67 9.59
N PRO A 36 7.31 18.36 10.19
CA PRO A 36 8.17 17.79 11.24
C PRO A 36 7.41 17.39 12.52
N GLU A 37 6.21 17.96 12.76
CA GLU A 37 5.42 17.72 13.97
C GLU A 37 4.37 16.61 13.80
N PHE A 38 4.18 16.07 12.58
CA PHE A 38 3.14 15.08 12.34
C PHE A 38 3.66 13.65 12.53
N GLU A 39 3.26 13.03 13.64
CA GLU A 39 3.74 11.69 14.04
C GLU A 39 2.77 10.55 13.67
N ALA A 40 1.52 10.87 13.32
CA ALA A 40 0.47 9.88 13.01
C ALA A 40 0.63 9.21 11.63
N ILE A 41 1.84 9.23 11.07
CA ILE A 41 2.21 8.61 9.78
C ILE A 41 1.77 7.14 9.70
N PRO A 42 1.97 6.28 10.72
CA PRO A 42 1.54 4.88 10.64
C PRO A 42 0.02 4.74 10.50
N ALA A 43 -0.76 5.64 11.12
CA ALA A 43 -2.22 5.61 11.06
C ALA A 43 -2.74 5.97 9.65
N VAL A 44 -2.06 6.88 8.94
CA VAL A 44 -2.39 7.22 7.54
C VAL A 44 -2.26 5.99 6.64
N ILE A 45 -1.18 5.21 6.82
CA ILE A 45 -0.92 4.02 5.99
C ILE A 45 -1.85 2.85 6.35
N ASN A 46 -2.48 2.82 7.53
CA ASN A 46 -3.49 1.81 7.87
C ASN A 46 -4.62 1.77 6.84
N GLY A 47 -5.02 2.91 6.29
CA GLY A 47 -6.03 2.93 5.23
C GLY A 47 -5.64 2.20 3.94
N CYS A 48 -4.35 1.90 3.71
CA CYS A 48 -3.90 0.98 2.65
C CYS A 48 -3.76 -0.45 3.18
N SER A 49 -3.18 -0.63 4.37
CA SER A 49 -2.99 -1.94 4.98
C SER A 49 -4.31 -2.68 5.22
N ASP A 50 -5.30 -2.00 5.80
CA ASP A 50 -6.61 -2.55 6.11
C ASP A 50 -7.33 -2.98 4.84
N LEU A 51 -7.20 -2.21 3.75
CA LEU A 51 -7.76 -2.57 2.44
C LEU A 51 -7.12 -3.85 1.88
N MET A 52 -5.80 -4.02 2.00
CA MET A 52 -5.14 -5.24 1.52
C MET A 52 -5.61 -6.47 2.29
N VAL A 53 -5.80 -6.35 3.61
CA VAL A 53 -6.37 -7.42 4.45
C VAL A 53 -7.85 -7.65 4.14
N GLU A 54 -8.64 -6.60 3.89
CA GLU A 54 -10.05 -6.68 3.48
C GLU A 54 -10.21 -7.50 2.19
N VAL A 55 -9.33 -7.29 1.21
CA VAL A 55 -9.41 -7.94 -0.11
C VAL A 55 -8.82 -9.35 -0.12
N PHE A 56 -7.66 -9.57 0.52
CA PHE A 56 -6.91 -10.82 0.42
C PHE A 56 -6.94 -11.68 1.69
N GLY A 57 -7.61 -11.24 2.75
CA GLY A 57 -7.64 -11.95 4.03
C GLY A 57 -6.24 -12.11 4.63
N ASP A 58 -5.89 -13.35 5.02
CA ASP A 58 -4.57 -13.64 5.60
C ASP A 58 -3.41 -13.35 4.63
N ALA A 59 -3.60 -13.60 3.33
CA ALA A 59 -2.63 -13.25 2.29
C ALA A 59 -2.40 -11.74 2.15
N GLY A 60 -3.33 -10.93 2.67
CA GLY A 60 -3.23 -9.48 2.74
C GLY A 60 -2.39 -8.95 3.90
N ARG A 61 -2.02 -9.79 4.89
CA ARG A 61 -1.15 -9.38 6.01
C ARG A 61 0.30 -9.30 5.54
N HIS A 62 0.96 -8.18 5.81
CA HIS A 62 2.25 -7.84 5.22
C HIS A 62 3.22 -7.19 6.22
N ALA A 63 4.52 -7.25 5.92
CA ALA A 63 5.49 -6.36 6.53
C ALA A 63 5.30 -4.93 6.03
N ARG A 64 5.73 -3.91 6.80
CA ARG A 64 5.52 -2.52 6.40
C ARG A 64 6.62 -1.58 6.88
N SER A 65 6.90 -0.58 6.04
CA SER A 65 7.57 0.66 6.45
C SER A 65 6.58 1.83 6.27
N ALA A 66 6.53 2.75 7.23
CA ALA A 66 5.70 3.95 7.15
C ALA A 66 6.56 5.14 7.58
N VAL A 67 6.83 6.06 6.65
CA VAL A 67 7.79 7.16 6.88
C VAL A 67 7.21 8.49 6.41
N GLY A 68 7.59 9.55 7.13
CA GLY A 68 7.33 10.92 6.72
C GLY A 68 8.35 11.33 5.67
N VAL A 69 7.89 12.03 4.62
CA VAL A 69 8.75 12.58 3.57
C VAL A 69 8.47 14.07 3.38
N TYR A 70 9.48 14.81 2.94
CA TYR A 70 9.35 16.26 2.72
C TYR A 70 8.39 16.60 1.58
N LYS A 71 8.45 15.84 0.47
CA LYS A 71 7.64 16.08 -0.72
C LYS A 71 7.44 14.80 -1.52
N LEU A 72 6.27 14.68 -2.14
CA LEU A 72 5.96 13.63 -3.11
C LEU A 72 5.75 14.20 -4.51
N PRO A 73 5.88 13.38 -5.57
CA PRO A 73 5.58 13.80 -6.93
C PRO A 73 4.19 14.38 -7.07
N LEU A 74 4.04 15.37 -7.96
CA LEU A 74 2.76 16.03 -8.29
C LEU A 74 2.02 16.66 -7.09
N GLY A 75 2.67 16.79 -5.93
CA GLY A 75 2.06 17.35 -4.72
C GLY A 75 1.08 16.40 -4.03
N PHE A 76 1.20 15.08 -4.23
CA PHE A 76 0.35 14.12 -3.53
C PHE A 76 0.64 14.06 -2.02
N ALA A 77 -0.39 13.73 -1.24
CA ALA A 77 -0.25 13.57 0.21
C ALA A 77 0.37 12.22 0.61
N VAL A 78 0.12 11.17 -0.16
CA VAL A 78 0.54 9.80 0.15
C VAL A 78 0.97 9.07 -1.12
N GLU A 79 2.06 8.34 -1.03
CA GLU A 79 2.52 7.38 -2.02
C GLU A 79 2.70 6.02 -1.32
N VAL A 80 2.35 4.93 -2.02
CA VAL A 80 2.53 3.57 -1.49
C VAL A 80 3.06 2.67 -2.59
N ASP A 81 4.12 1.93 -2.29
CA ASP A 81 4.61 0.83 -3.11
C ASP A 81 4.28 -0.54 -2.47
N ALA A 82 4.42 -1.60 -3.26
CA ALA A 82 4.19 -2.96 -2.79
C ALA A 82 5.15 -3.97 -3.43
N VAL A 83 5.56 -4.95 -2.64
CA VAL A 83 6.15 -6.21 -3.13
C VAL A 83 5.09 -7.28 -2.97
N VAL A 84 4.77 -7.97 -4.06
CA VAL A 84 3.67 -8.94 -4.12
C VAL A 84 4.18 -10.25 -4.69
N GLU A 85 3.87 -11.35 -4.01
CA GLU A 85 4.11 -12.71 -4.48
C GLU A 85 2.89 -13.18 -5.27
N ILE A 86 3.12 -13.66 -6.50
CA ILE A 86 2.09 -14.14 -7.42
C ILE A 86 2.45 -15.54 -7.94
N ARG A 87 1.43 -16.28 -8.38
CA ARG A 87 1.56 -17.58 -9.06
C ARG A 87 1.26 -17.51 -10.56
#